data_AF-A0A535BSQ5-F1
#
_entry.id   AF-A0A535BSQ5-F1
#
_cell.length_a   1.000
_cell.length_b   1.000
_cell.length_c   1.000
_cell.angle_alpha   90.00
_cell.angle_beta   90.00
_cell.angle_gamma   90.00
#
_symmetry.space_group_name_H-M   'P 1'
#
loop_
_entity.id
_entity.type
_entity.pdbx_description
1 polymer ?
#
loop_
_entity_poly.entity_id
_entity_poly.type
_entity_poly.pdbx_seq_one_letter_code
_entity_poly.pdbx_strand_id
1 'polypeptide(L)'
;MQHLNRRSLSEWAAKRAVEKHGLTPAVAAQVVRVSPPDLSIVDSELTKLAAYKASGAKLTPDAIAELLAGGREDEIFRLTDNLLPRPTAQALEIARNLTRSGLQPTSVAYRMARHIALVLEVQARQERGESLQQVQDDMSEHRFVIQKAFDAAQSANPDRLERALKQIRDYEWEVKSGQVDAELGLDVLLTRL
;
A
#
# COMPACT_ATOMS: atom_id res chain seq x y z
N MET A 1 16.71 -6.44 12.17
CA MET A 1 16.29 -5.05 11.95
C MET A 1 17.02 -4.17 12.95
N GLN A 2 17.69 -3.11 12.50
CA GLN A 2 18.30 -2.11 13.38
C GLN A 2 17.30 -0.97 13.57
N HIS A 3 16.69 -0.89 14.75
CA HIS A 3 15.89 0.26 15.15
C HIS A 3 16.82 1.31 15.74
N LEU A 4 16.89 2.48 15.10
CA LEU A 4 17.58 3.65 15.64
C LEU A 4 16.60 4.48 16.45
N ASN A 5 17.10 5.17 17.48
CA ASN A 5 16.32 6.23 18.11
C ASN A 5 16.01 7.33 17.07
N ARG A 6 14.93 8.09 17.29
CA ARG A 6 14.41 9.07 16.31
C ARG A 6 15.43 10.15 15.91
N ARG A 7 16.36 10.49 16.81
CA ARG A 7 17.42 11.47 16.53
C ARG A 7 18.47 10.87 15.58
N SER A 8 18.96 9.67 15.88
CA SER A 8 19.93 8.95 15.07
C SER A 8 19.36 8.56 13.70
N LEU A 9 18.05 8.26 13.61
CA LEU A 9 17.38 8.02 12.32
C LEU A 9 17.33 9.29 11.47
N SER A 10 17.02 10.44 12.06
CA SER A 10 16.99 11.73 11.36
C SER A 10 18.37 12.09 10.81
N GLU A 11 19.42 11.93 11.62
CA GLU A 11 20.82 12.19 11.22
C GLU A 11 21.26 11.25 10.09
N TRP A 12 20.93 9.96 10.21
CA TRP A 12 21.21 8.97 9.17
C TRP A 12 20.47 9.28 7.86
N ALA A 13 19.18 9.60 7.92
CA ALA A 13 18.35 9.87 6.75
C ALA A 13 18.82 11.12 6.00
N ALA A 14 19.19 12.19 6.72
CA ALA A 14 19.74 13.40 6.13
C ALA A 14 21.03 13.12 5.37
N LYS A 15 21.95 12.35 5.98
CA LYS A 15 23.21 11.95 5.33
C LYS A 15 22.96 11.09 4.09
N ARG A 16 22.10 10.07 4.21
CA ARG A 16 21.73 9.14 3.13
C ARG A 16 21.10 9.85 1.94
N ALA A 17 20.19 10.78 2.20
CA ALA A 17 19.51 11.56 1.18
C ALA A 17 20.47 12.37 0.30
N VAL A 18 21.48 13.00 0.92
CA VAL A 18 22.49 13.79 0.21
C VAL A 18 23.47 12.88 -0.53
N GLU A 19 24.10 11.94 0.18
CA GLU A 19 25.23 11.18 -0.34
C GLU A 19 24.84 10.14 -1.41
N LYS A 20 23.67 9.50 -1.26
CA LYS A 20 23.25 8.41 -2.15
C LYS A 20 22.20 8.82 -3.16
N HIS A 21 21.31 9.75 -2.79
CA HIS A 21 20.07 10.01 -3.52
C HIS A 21 20.00 11.40 -4.16
N GLY A 22 20.96 12.29 -3.89
CA GLY A 22 20.97 13.65 -4.42
C GLY A 22 19.74 14.49 -4.00
N LEU A 23 19.16 14.16 -2.84
CA LEU A 23 18.01 14.83 -2.23
C LEU A 23 18.48 15.80 -1.13
N THR A 24 17.58 16.68 -0.67
CA THR A 24 17.91 17.63 0.40
C THR A 24 17.61 17.04 1.78
N PRO A 25 18.27 17.53 2.84
CA PRO A 25 17.93 17.16 4.22
C PRO A 25 16.47 17.48 4.59
N ALA A 26 15.88 18.51 3.97
CA ALA A 26 14.47 18.87 4.18
C ALA A 26 13.51 17.78 3.67
N VAL A 27 13.81 17.18 2.51
CA VAL A 27 13.08 16.03 1.98
C VAL A 27 13.23 14.84 2.91
N ALA A 28 14.45 14.55 3.37
CA ALA A 28 14.68 13.46 4.33
C ALA A 28 13.88 13.64 5.63
N ALA A 29 13.79 14.87 6.14
CA ALA A 29 13.00 15.17 7.32
C ALA A 29 11.49 14.97 7.09
N GLN A 30 10.99 15.21 5.87
CA GLN A 30 9.61 14.88 5.51
C GLN A 30 9.39 13.36 5.52
N VAL A 31 10.28 12.58 4.91
CA VAL A 31 10.22 11.11 4.94
C VAL A 31 10.21 10.58 6.35
N VAL A 32 11.17 10.98 7.20
CA VAL A 32 11.26 10.50 8.59
C VAL A 32 10.03 10.88 9.43
N ARG A 33 9.34 11.98 9.10
CA ARG A 33 8.11 12.37 9.81
C ARG A 33 6.93 11.45 9.51
N VAL A 34 6.85 10.90 8.30
CA VAL A 34 5.68 10.15 7.82
C VAL A 34 5.92 8.65 7.72
N SER A 35 7.18 8.21 7.73
CA SER A 35 7.58 6.81 7.70
C SER A 35 7.74 6.24 9.11
N PRO A 36 7.50 4.93 9.31
CA PRO A 36 7.93 4.21 10.50
C PRO A 36 9.43 4.39 10.76
N PRO A 37 9.88 4.31 12.03
CA PRO A 37 11.29 4.48 12.39
C PRO A 37 12.14 3.24 12.04
N ASP A 38 12.21 2.94 10.74
CA ASP A 38 12.94 1.82 10.16
C ASP A 38 13.83 2.31 9.01
N LEU A 39 15.11 1.92 9.06
CA LEU A 39 16.13 2.33 8.09
C LEU A 39 15.81 1.90 6.66
N SER A 40 15.25 0.70 6.48
CA SER A 40 14.95 0.14 5.16
C SER A 40 13.76 0.86 4.53
N ILE A 41 12.74 1.17 5.32
CA ILE A 41 11.56 1.91 4.86
C ILE A 41 11.97 3.34 4.48
N VAL A 42 12.74 4.01 5.32
CA VAL A 42 13.24 5.36 5.01
C VAL A 42 14.15 5.37 3.77
N ASP A 43 15.05 4.40 3.58
CA ASP A 43 15.88 4.33 2.36
C ASP A 43 15.00 4.09 1.11
N SER A 44 13.95 3.29 1.23
CA SER A 44 13.04 2.98 0.12
C SER A 44 12.26 4.21 -0.31
N GLU A 45 11.68 4.95 0.64
CA GLU A 45 10.97 6.20 0.37
C GLU A 45 11.90 7.28 -0.23
N LEU A 46 13.14 7.39 0.27
CA LEU A 46 14.16 8.26 -0.33
C LEU A 46 14.51 7.84 -1.76
N THR A 47 14.63 6.54 -2.02
CA THR A 47 14.91 6.00 -3.36
C THR A 47 13.78 6.34 -4.34
N LYS A 48 12.52 6.21 -3.91
CA LYS A 48 11.34 6.55 -4.71
C LYS A 48 11.33 8.03 -5.11
N LEU A 49 11.58 8.92 -4.16
CA LEU A 49 11.66 10.36 -4.43
C LEU A 49 12.83 10.72 -5.36
N ALA A 50 13.97 10.05 -5.22
CA ALA A 50 15.13 10.24 -6.10
C ALA A 50 14.84 9.77 -7.54
N ALA A 51 14.19 8.62 -7.70
CA ALA A 51 13.78 8.11 -9.00
C ALA A 51 12.77 9.05 -9.69
N TYR A 52 11.82 9.59 -8.94
CA TYR A 52 10.87 10.60 -9.46
C TYR A 52 11.59 11.88 -9.91
N LYS A 53 12.58 12.36 -9.17
CA LYS A 53 13.41 13.50 -9.61
C LYS A 53 14.21 13.20 -10.88
N ALA A 54 14.75 11.99 -10.97
CA ALA A 54 15.59 11.56 -12.10
C ALA A 54 14.82 11.43 -13.42
N SER A 55 13.49 11.27 -13.37
CA SER A 55 12.64 11.29 -14.58
C SER A 55 12.47 12.70 -15.18
N GLY A 56 13.02 13.74 -14.55
CA GLY A 56 12.87 15.13 -14.96
C GLY A 56 11.69 15.86 -14.31
N ALA A 57 10.90 15.15 -13.49
CA ALA A 57 9.81 15.75 -12.75
C ALA A 57 10.30 16.62 -11.57
N LYS A 58 9.59 17.71 -11.29
CA LYS A 58 9.88 18.56 -10.13
C LYS A 58 9.32 17.92 -8.87
N LEU A 59 10.18 17.71 -7.87
CA LEU A 59 9.78 17.37 -6.50
C LEU A 59 9.12 18.58 -5.82
N THR A 60 7.85 18.85 -6.15
CA THR A 60 7.04 19.85 -5.43
C THR A 60 6.62 19.30 -4.07
N PRO A 61 6.25 20.16 -3.10
CA PRO A 61 5.71 19.70 -1.82
C PRO A 61 4.51 18.75 -1.98
N ASP A 62 3.63 19.03 -2.95
CA ASP A 62 2.46 18.18 -3.24
C ASP A 62 2.87 16.83 -3.82
N ALA A 63 3.81 16.80 -4.77
CA ALA A 63 4.33 15.54 -5.33
C ALA A 63 5.03 14.70 -4.26
N ILE A 64 5.78 15.33 -3.35
CA ILE A 64 6.40 14.62 -2.22
C ILE A 64 5.32 14.06 -1.28
N ALA A 65 4.31 14.86 -0.93
CA ALA A 65 3.22 14.41 -0.07
C ALA A 65 2.46 13.23 -0.70
N GLU A 66 2.18 13.28 -2.01
CA GLU A 66 1.52 12.22 -2.76
C GLU A 66 2.38 10.94 -2.81
N LEU A 67 3.66 11.06 -3.16
CA LEU A 67 4.58 9.91 -3.25
C LEU A 67 4.78 9.24 -1.88
N LEU A 68 4.88 10.03 -0.81
CA LEU A 68 5.02 9.51 0.55
C LEU A 68 3.70 8.97 1.12
N ALA A 69 2.55 9.53 0.72
CA ALA A 69 1.24 8.96 1.05
C ALA A 69 1.03 7.58 0.40
N GLY A 70 1.64 7.36 -0.78
CA GLY A 70 1.57 6.11 -1.52
C GLY A 70 2.22 4.89 -0.83
N GLY A 71 3.13 5.07 0.14
CA GLY A 71 3.80 3.93 0.80
C GLY A 71 2.83 2.97 1.50
N ARG A 72 1.74 3.50 2.05
CA ARG A 72 0.67 2.70 2.65
C ARG A 72 -0.23 2.02 1.61
N GLU A 73 -0.37 2.61 0.43
CA GLU A 73 -1.09 1.97 -0.69
C GLU A 73 -0.25 0.85 -1.30
N ASP A 74 1.06 1.06 -1.47
CA ASP A 74 2.01 0.03 -1.90
C ASP A 74 2.00 -1.18 -0.97
N GLU A 75 1.98 -0.97 0.35
CA GLU A 75 1.85 -2.06 1.32
C GLU A 75 0.49 -2.78 1.23
N ILE A 76 -0.59 -2.08 0.89
CA ILE A 76 -1.89 -2.72 0.65
C ILE A 76 -1.86 -3.56 -0.63
N PHE A 77 -1.25 -3.07 -1.72
CA PHE A 77 -1.09 -3.87 -2.94
C PHE A 77 -0.26 -5.13 -2.67
N ARG A 78 0.87 -4.97 -1.96
CA ARG A 78 1.69 -6.12 -1.54
C ARG A 78 0.93 -7.09 -0.64
N LEU A 79 0.08 -6.58 0.25
CA LEU A 79 -0.77 -7.40 1.10
C LEU A 79 -1.75 -8.21 0.24
N THR A 80 -2.50 -7.58 -0.66
CA THR A 80 -3.46 -8.27 -1.52
C THR A 80 -2.79 -9.26 -2.47
N ASP A 81 -1.62 -8.92 -3.02
CA ASP A 81 -0.82 -9.82 -3.88
C ASP A 81 -0.35 -11.08 -3.13
N ASN A 82 -0.11 -10.98 -1.82
CA ASN A 82 0.31 -12.10 -0.98
C ASN A 82 -0.86 -12.83 -0.30
N LEU A 83 -2.05 -12.26 -0.36
CA LEU A 83 -3.28 -12.90 0.14
C LEU A 83 -3.92 -13.78 -0.92
N LEU A 84 -3.75 -13.45 -2.20
CA LEU A 84 -4.42 -14.13 -3.30
C LEU A 84 -3.41 -14.86 -4.20
N PRO A 85 -3.69 -16.11 -4.63
CA PRO A 85 -4.92 -16.86 -4.40
C PRO A 85 -4.98 -17.61 -3.05
N ARG A 86 -3.91 -17.56 -2.26
CA ARG A 86 -3.85 -18.12 -0.90
C ARG A 86 -2.94 -17.26 -0.02
N PRO A 87 -3.26 -17.10 1.26
CA PRO A 87 -2.50 -16.29 2.18
C PRO A 87 -1.13 -16.90 2.42
N THR A 88 -0.09 -16.08 2.23
CA THR A 88 1.28 -16.43 2.59
C THR A 88 1.62 -15.93 3.98
N ALA A 89 2.68 -16.46 4.60
CA ALA A 89 3.21 -15.92 5.85
C ALA A 89 3.57 -14.42 5.72
N GLN A 90 3.96 -13.99 4.52
CA GLN A 90 4.29 -12.61 4.22
C GLN A 90 3.07 -11.69 4.27
N ALA A 91 1.88 -12.17 3.90
CA ALA A 91 0.64 -11.38 4.03
C ALA A 91 0.36 -11.00 5.49
N LEU A 92 0.48 -11.96 6.41
CA LEU A 92 0.28 -11.71 7.85
C LEU A 92 1.32 -10.73 8.40
N GLU A 93 2.57 -10.83 7.95
CA GLU A 93 3.63 -9.89 8.34
C GLU A 93 3.33 -8.47 7.84
N ILE A 94 2.92 -8.30 6.58
CA ILE A 94 2.57 -7.00 6.01
C ILE A 94 1.38 -6.39 6.78
N ALA A 95 0.32 -7.17 7.02
CA ALA A 95 -0.85 -6.67 7.76
C ALA A 95 -0.48 -6.21 9.18
N ARG A 96 0.34 -6.98 9.89
CA ARG A 96 0.83 -6.60 11.23
C ARG A 96 1.74 -5.38 11.20
N ASN A 97 2.54 -5.21 10.16
CA ASN A 97 3.37 -4.01 10.02
C ASN A 97 2.51 -2.77 9.75
N LEU A 98 1.48 -2.91 8.91
CA LEU A 98 0.49 -1.86 8.68
C LEU A 98 -0.18 -1.43 9.99
N THR A 99 -0.66 -2.38 10.81
CA THR A 99 -1.30 -2.04 12.09
C THR A 99 -0.31 -1.42 13.09
N ARG A 100 0.90 -1.98 13.22
CA ARG A 100 1.98 -1.42 14.06
C ARG A 100 2.43 -0.03 13.64
N SER A 101 2.32 0.31 12.35
CA SER A 101 2.60 1.65 11.82
C SER A 101 1.53 2.69 12.20
N GLY A 102 0.45 2.26 12.86
CA GLY A 102 -0.65 3.09 13.33
C GLY A 102 -1.89 3.09 12.44
N LEU A 103 -1.96 2.24 11.40
CA LEU A 103 -3.23 2.03 10.70
C LEU A 103 -4.18 1.25 11.59
N GLN A 104 -5.44 1.67 11.62
CA GLN A 104 -6.48 0.89 12.28
C GLN A 104 -6.76 -0.40 11.48
N PRO A 105 -6.98 -1.56 12.14
CA PRO A 105 -7.26 -2.83 11.45
C PRO A 105 -8.43 -2.74 10.46
N THR A 106 -9.49 -2.02 10.83
CA THR A 106 -10.64 -1.75 9.95
C THR A 106 -10.27 -0.91 8.73
N SER A 107 -9.30 0.00 8.85
CA SER A 107 -8.78 0.76 7.70
C SER A 107 -7.96 -0.11 6.75
N VAL A 108 -7.23 -1.10 7.26
CA VAL A 108 -6.53 -2.09 6.42
C VAL A 108 -7.55 -2.90 5.61
N ALA A 109 -8.57 -3.45 6.27
CA ALA A 109 -9.63 -4.20 5.63
C ALA A 109 -10.40 -3.37 4.57
N TYR A 110 -10.76 -2.12 4.88
CA TYR A 110 -11.38 -1.22 3.92
C TYR A 110 -10.51 -0.98 2.68
N ARG A 111 -9.21 -0.75 2.86
CA ARG A 111 -8.27 -0.53 1.75
C ARG A 111 -8.11 -1.78 0.89
N MET A 112 -8.06 -2.97 1.51
CA MET A 112 -8.10 -4.24 0.80
C MET A 112 -9.38 -4.37 -0.03
N ALA A 113 -10.55 -4.12 0.57
CA ALA A 113 -11.83 -4.20 -0.14
C ALA A 113 -11.88 -3.25 -1.35
N ARG A 114 -11.43 -2.00 -1.18
CA ARG A 114 -11.35 -1.03 -2.27
C ARG A 114 -10.46 -1.53 -3.41
N HIS A 115 -9.29 -2.08 -3.10
CA HIS A 115 -8.40 -2.61 -4.13
C HIS A 115 -8.99 -3.84 -4.82
N ILE A 116 -9.58 -4.79 -4.08
CA ILE A 116 -10.23 -5.98 -4.66
C ILE A 116 -11.40 -5.59 -5.57
N ALA A 117 -12.22 -4.62 -5.16
CA ALA A 117 -13.31 -4.10 -5.99
C ALA A 117 -12.79 -3.45 -7.27
N LEU A 118 -11.68 -2.69 -7.18
CA LEU A 118 -11.02 -2.11 -8.34
C LEU A 118 -10.48 -3.19 -9.29
N VAL A 119 -9.88 -4.27 -8.77
CA VAL A 119 -9.41 -5.40 -9.57
C VAL A 119 -10.59 -6.05 -10.31
N LEU A 120 -11.74 -6.25 -9.65
CA LEU A 120 -12.95 -6.76 -10.31
C LEU A 120 -13.46 -5.83 -11.42
N GLU A 121 -13.49 -4.52 -11.19
CA GLU A 121 -13.90 -3.55 -12.21
C GLU A 121 -12.96 -3.58 -13.41
N VAL A 122 -11.65 -3.56 -13.17
CA VAL A 122 -10.64 -3.61 -14.23
C VAL A 122 -10.67 -4.95 -14.97
N GLN A 123 -10.92 -6.06 -14.28
CA GLN A 123 -11.09 -7.37 -14.91
C GLN A 123 -12.28 -7.37 -15.87
N ALA A 124 -13.44 -6.84 -15.47
CA ALA A 124 -14.60 -6.72 -16.34
C ALA A 124 -14.32 -5.85 -17.59
N ARG A 125 -13.49 -4.81 -17.46
CA ARG A 125 -13.03 -3.98 -18.58
C ARG A 125 -12.07 -4.74 -19.51
N GLN A 126 -11.12 -5.50 -18.96
CA GLN A 126 -10.23 -6.37 -19.73
C GLN A 126 -11.01 -7.41 -20.54
N GLU A 127 -12.05 -8.00 -19.96
CA GLU A 127 -12.92 -8.97 -20.64
C GLU A 127 -13.69 -8.34 -21.82
N ARG A 128 -13.96 -7.03 -21.77
CA ARG A 128 -14.50 -6.26 -22.91
C ARG A 128 -13.47 -5.87 -23.96
N GLY A 129 -12.19 -6.20 -23.74
CA GLY A 129 -11.09 -5.87 -24.65
C GLY A 129 -10.54 -4.46 -24.47
N GLU A 130 -10.85 -3.76 -23.37
CA GLU A 130 -10.28 -2.45 -23.07
C GLU A 130 -8.78 -2.58 -22.76
N SER A 131 -7.95 -1.76 -23.43
CA SER A 131 -6.52 -1.64 -23.14
C SER A 131 -6.27 -0.88 -21.84
N LEU A 132 -5.12 -1.13 -21.20
CA LEU A 132 -4.69 -0.39 -20.01
C LEU A 132 -4.81 1.14 -20.17
N GLN A 133 -4.44 1.67 -21.34
CA GLN A 133 -4.51 3.11 -21.59
C GLN A 133 -5.95 3.61 -21.58
N GLN A 134 -6.88 2.90 -22.22
CA GLN A 134 -8.31 3.24 -22.18
C GLN A 134 -8.84 3.20 -20.74
N VAL A 135 -8.51 2.17 -19.97
CA VAL A 135 -8.91 2.06 -18.56
C VAL A 135 -8.34 3.23 -17.73
N GLN A 136 -7.07 3.60 -17.95
CA GLN A 136 -6.44 4.74 -17.26
C GLN A 136 -7.02 6.10 -17.62
N ASP A 137 -7.53 6.26 -18.84
CA ASP A 137 -8.10 7.52 -19.31
C ASP A 137 -9.57 7.67 -18.87
N ASP A 138 -10.30 6.55 -18.69
CA ASP A 138 -11.72 6.53 -18.31
C ASP A 138 -11.98 6.50 -16.80
N MET A 139 -10.99 6.12 -15.99
CA MET A 139 -11.14 6.00 -14.53
C MET A 139 -10.54 7.19 -13.79
N SER A 140 -11.14 7.53 -12.64
CA SER A 140 -10.72 8.67 -11.82
C SER A 140 -9.51 8.36 -10.92
N GLU A 141 -9.23 7.08 -10.72
CA GLU A 141 -8.14 6.55 -9.94
C GLU A 141 -6.79 6.92 -10.54
N HIS A 142 -5.78 7.06 -9.69
CA HIS A 142 -4.44 7.39 -10.16
C HIS A 142 -3.88 6.28 -11.07
N ARG A 143 -3.22 6.65 -12.17
CA ARG A 143 -2.71 5.72 -13.20
C ARG A 143 -1.93 4.53 -12.65
N PHE A 144 -1.12 4.76 -11.60
CA PHE A 144 -0.37 3.71 -10.92
C PHE A 144 -1.26 2.69 -10.20
N VAL A 145 -2.33 3.13 -9.56
CA VAL A 145 -3.29 2.25 -8.87
C VAL A 145 -4.04 1.39 -9.89
N ILE A 146 -4.43 2.00 -11.02
CA ILE A 146 -5.06 1.31 -12.15
C ILE A 146 -4.11 0.27 -12.74
N GLN A 147 -2.82 0.62 -12.95
CA GLN A 147 -1.82 -0.33 -13.41
C GLN A 147 -1.76 -1.57 -12.51
N LYS A 148 -1.68 -1.37 -11.19
CA LYS A 148 -1.64 -2.48 -10.22
C LYS A 148 -2.88 -3.35 -10.30
N ALA A 149 -4.06 -2.74 -10.38
CA ALA A 149 -5.30 -3.49 -10.53
C ALA A 149 -5.37 -4.25 -11.87
N PHE A 150 -4.87 -3.65 -12.95
CA PHE A 150 -4.81 -4.25 -14.27
C PHE A 150 -3.88 -5.47 -14.31
N ASP A 151 -2.72 -5.38 -13.67
CA ASP A 151 -1.78 -6.51 -13.55
C ASP A 151 -2.39 -7.65 -12.72
N ALA A 152 -3.03 -7.32 -11.60
CA ALA A 152 -3.70 -8.30 -10.74
C ALA A 152 -4.88 -9.00 -11.44
N ALA A 153 -5.65 -8.25 -12.26
CA ALA A 153 -6.82 -8.76 -12.97
C ALA A 153 -6.50 -9.88 -13.96
N GLN A 154 -5.30 -9.90 -14.55
CA GLN A 154 -4.91 -10.90 -15.56
C GLN A 154 -4.92 -12.35 -15.03
N SER A 155 -4.67 -12.53 -13.73
CA SER A 155 -4.61 -13.86 -13.09
C SER A 155 -5.68 -14.05 -12.02
N ALA A 156 -6.59 -13.08 -11.88
CA ALA A 156 -7.62 -13.09 -10.87
C ALA A 156 -8.74 -14.08 -11.20
N ASN A 157 -9.30 -14.70 -10.15
CA ASN A 157 -10.53 -15.47 -10.25
C ASN A 157 -11.68 -14.63 -9.65
N PRO A 158 -12.70 -14.24 -10.44
CA PRO A 158 -13.74 -13.32 -9.98
C PRO A 158 -14.53 -13.87 -8.79
N ASP A 159 -14.85 -15.17 -8.77
CA ASP A 159 -15.55 -15.79 -7.64
C ASP A 159 -14.73 -15.72 -6.34
N ARG A 160 -13.40 -15.77 -6.42
CA ARG A 160 -12.52 -15.61 -5.25
C ARG A 160 -12.52 -14.17 -4.76
N LEU A 161 -12.41 -13.20 -5.66
CA LEU A 161 -12.45 -11.79 -5.30
C LEU A 161 -13.80 -11.42 -4.67
N GLU A 162 -14.91 -11.93 -5.20
CA GLU A 162 -16.24 -11.72 -4.62
C GLU A 162 -16.38 -12.36 -3.23
N ARG A 163 -15.85 -13.58 -3.03
CA ARG A 163 -15.80 -14.21 -1.70
C ARG A 163 -14.97 -13.40 -0.72
N ALA A 164 -13.82 -12.87 -1.16
CA ALA A 164 -12.98 -12.02 -0.33
C ALA A 164 -13.71 -10.76 0.12
N LEU A 165 -14.44 -10.08 -0.78
CA LEU A 165 -15.27 -8.93 -0.42
C LEU A 165 -16.36 -9.27 0.60
N LYS A 166 -17.02 -10.44 0.47
CA LYS A 166 -18.01 -10.91 1.45
C LYS A 166 -17.39 -11.15 2.82
N GLN A 167 -16.21 -11.78 2.87
CA GLN A 167 -15.49 -12.02 4.13
C GLN A 167 -15.04 -10.70 4.79
N ILE A 168 -14.57 -9.72 4.00
CA ILE A 168 -14.21 -8.39 4.52
C ILE A 168 -15.44 -7.67 5.08
N ARG A 169 -16.58 -7.72 4.38
CA ARG A 169 -17.85 -7.16 4.86
C ARG A 169 -18.27 -7.78 6.19
N ASP A 170 -18.20 -9.11 6.30
CA ASP A 170 -18.60 -9.82 7.51
C ASP A 170 -17.71 -9.44 8.70
N TYR A 171 -16.38 -9.36 8.48
CA TYR A 171 -15.44 -8.82 9.46
C TYR A 171 -15.79 -7.39 9.89
N GLU A 172 -16.07 -6.48 8.95
CA GLU A 172 -16.41 -5.09 9.30
C GLU A 172 -17.68 -5.02 10.16
N TRP A 173 -18.67 -5.86 9.86
CA TRP A 173 -19.88 -5.95 10.66
C TRP A 173 -19.62 -6.50 12.07
N GLU A 174 -18.89 -7.60 12.19
CA GLU A 174 -18.53 -8.22 13.48
C GLU A 174 -17.78 -7.23 14.38
N VAL A 175 -16.84 -6.44 13.82
CA VAL A 175 -16.12 -5.41 14.57
C VAL A 175 -17.03 -4.25 14.96
N LYS A 176 -17.79 -3.69 14.02
CA LYS A 176 -18.67 -2.52 14.27
C LYS A 176 -19.83 -2.83 15.22
N SER A 177 -20.24 -4.09 15.29
CA SER A 177 -21.25 -4.57 16.24
C SER A 177 -20.67 -4.98 17.61
N GLY A 178 -19.34 -4.91 17.78
CA GLY A 178 -18.66 -5.26 19.03
C GLY A 178 -18.57 -6.76 19.31
N GLN A 179 -18.79 -7.62 18.31
CA GLN A 179 -18.70 -9.07 18.45
C GLN A 179 -17.26 -9.58 18.47
N VAL A 180 -16.34 -8.86 17.82
CA VAL A 180 -14.92 -9.21 17.76
C VAL A 180 -14.05 -7.97 17.93
N ASP A 181 -12.89 -8.16 18.55
CA ASP A 181 -11.83 -7.15 18.55
C ASP A 181 -11.30 -6.92 17.13
N ALA A 182 -10.98 -5.67 16.78
CA ALA A 182 -10.60 -5.30 15.42
C ALA A 182 -9.28 -5.95 14.97
N GLU A 183 -8.29 -6.06 15.86
CA GLU A 183 -6.99 -6.63 15.53
C GLU A 183 -7.08 -8.15 15.42
N LEU A 184 -7.75 -8.81 16.37
CA LEU A 184 -7.99 -10.26 16.31
C LEU A 184 -8.86 -10.65 15.11
N GLY A 185 -9.91 -9.88 14.84
CA GLY A 185 -10.80 -10.11 13.70
C GLY A 185 -10.06 -10.00 12.36
N LEU A 186 -9.11 -9.06 12.25
CA LEU A 186 -8.29 -8.92 11.05
C LEU A 186 -7.39 -10.15 10.88
N ASP A 187 -6.69 -10.60 11.92
CA ASP A 187 -5.86 -11.80 11.84
C ASP A 187 -6.68 -13.02 11.38
N VAL A 188 -7.89 -13.20 11.92
CA VAL A 188 -8.80 -14.29 11.51
C VAL A 188 -9.26 -14.13 10.05
N LEU A 189 -9.65 -12.93 9.64
CA LEU A 189 -10.04 -12.63 8.24
C LEU A 189 -8.93 -13.06 7.27
N LEU A 190 -7.68 -12.68 7.55
CA LEU A 190 -6.54 -12.98 6.68
C LEU A 190 -6.28 -14.50 6.54
N THR A 191 -6.64 -15.31 7.54
CA THR A 191 -6.52 -16.78 7.42
C THR A 191 -7.62 -17.44 6.58
N ARG A 192 -8.74 -16.75 6.36
CA ARG A 192 -9.92 -17.26 5.64
C ARG A 192 -9.95 -16.87 4.16
N LEU A 193 -9.23 -15.80 3.80
CA LEU A 193 -8.98 -15.37 2.43
C LEU A 193 -8.09 -16.39 1.69
#